data_AF-A0A930MUF2-F1
#
_entry.id   AF-A0A930MUF2-F1
#
_cell.length_a   1.000
_cell.length_b   1.000
_cell.length_c   1.000
_cell.angle_alpha   90.00
_cell.angle_beta   90.00
_cell.angle_gamma   90.00
#
_symmetry.space_group_name_H-M   'P 1'
#
loop_
_entity.id
_entity.type
_entity.pdbx_description
1 polymer ?
#
loop_
_entity_poly.entity_id
_entity_poly.type
_entity_poly.pdbx_seq_one_letter_code
_entity_poly.pdbx_strand_id
1 'polypeptide(L)' 'LLPPFTAIPGMGQKAAQAIVEARRDGRFISVEDLATRAHVPAPAIEVLRTHGCLDGMMESNQVELFA' A
#
# COMPACT_ATOMS: atom_id res chain seq x y z
N LEU A 1 -14.44 13.96 5.80
CA LEU A 1 -13.41 14.28 4.79
C LEU A 1 -12.38 13.15 4.82
N LEU A 2 -11.90 12.68 3.66
CA LEU A 2 -10.80 11.71 3.60
C LEU A 2 -9.48 12.48 3.52
N PRO A 3 -8.59 12.40 4.51
CA PRO A 3 -7.32 13.11 4.48
C PRO A 3 -6.39 12.53 3.39
N PRO A 4 -5.49 13.34 2.80
CA PRO A 4 -4.48 12.84 1.87
C PRO A 4 -3.44 11.99 2.61
N PHE A 5 -2.74 11.10 1.89
CA PHE A 5 -1.64 10.29 2.48
C PHE A 5 -0.54 11.14 3.12
N THR A 6 -0.31 12.35 2.61
CA THR A 6 0.68 13.29 3.16
C THR A 6 0.31 13.83 4.54
N ALA A 7 -0.93 13.63 5.01
CA ALA A 7 -1.33 13.97 6.37
C ALA A 7 -0.86 12.93 7.41
N ILE A 8 -0.40 11.76 6.96
CA ILE A 8 0.11 10.71 7.84
C ILE A 8 1.57 11.02 8.22
N PRO A 9 1.91 11.17 9.51
CA PRO A 9 3.29 11.39 9.94
C PRO A 9 4.22 10.27 9.45
N GLY A 10 5.38 10.64 8.91
CA GLY A 10 6.33 9.67 8.36
C GLY A 10 6.03 9.21 6.92
N MET A 11 4.89 9.63 6.34
CA MET A 11 4.59 9.33 4.93
C MET A 11 5.27 10.32 3.99
N GLY A 12 6.19 9.83 3.16
CA GLY A 12 6.89 10.65 2.18
C GLY A 12 6.01 11.06 1.00
N GLN A 13 6.12 12.31 0.55
CA GLN A 13 5.36 12.82 -0.62
C GLN A 13 5.53 11.96 -1.87
N LYS A 14 6.75 11.47 -2.14
CA LYS A 14 7.02 10.59 -3.28
C LYS A 14 6.27 9.25 -3.19
N ALA A 15 6.25 8.63 -1.99
CA ALA A 15 5.53 7.38 -1.77
C ALA A 15 4.01 7.59 -1.89
N ALA A 16 3.49 8.69 -1.31
CA ALA A 16 2.09 9.07 -1.45
C ALA A 16 1.67 9.25 -2.91
N GLN A 17 2.48 9.96 -3.71
CA GLN A 17 2.20 10.12 -5.14
C GLN A 17 2.27 8.79 -5.89
N ALA A 18 3.27 7.96 -5.61
CA ALA A 18 3.44 6.68 -6.30
C ALA A 18 2.25 5.73 -6.06
N ILE A 19 1.67 5.72 -4.85
CA ILE A 19 0.45 4.96 -4.55
C ILE A 19 -0.74 5.46 -5.37
N VAL A 20 -0.92 6.78 -5.47
CA VAL A 20 -2.01 7.39 -6.24
C VAL A 20 -1.88 7.04 -7.73
N GLU A 21 -0.67 7.08 -8.25
CA GLU A 21 -0.41 6.78 -9.66
C GLU A 21 -0.59 5.30 -9.95
N ALA A 22 0.01 4.39 -9.17
CA ALA A 22 -0.11 2.95 -9.34
C ALA A 22 -1.56 2.45 -9.19
N ARG A 23 -2.38 3.13 -8.37
CA ARG A 23 -3.81 2.82 -8.23
C ARG A 23 -4.61 3.06 -9.51
N ARG A 24 -4.12 3.90 -10.44
CA ARG A 24 -4.81 4.14 -11.72
C ARG A 24 -4.88 2.87 -12.58
N ASP A 25 -3.92 1.96 -12.40
CA ASP A 25 -3.86 0.68 -13.12
C ASP A 25 -4.78 -0.40 -12.50
N GLY A 26 -5.53 -0.05 -11.46
CA GLY A 26 -6.49 -0.94 -10.81
C GLY A 26 -6.29 -1.03 -9.30
N ARG A 27 -7.22 -1.72 -8.62
CA ARG A 27 -7.17 -1.93 -7.17
C ARG A 27 -5.96 -2.79 -6.78
N PHE A 28 -5.38 -2.52 -5.62
CA PHE A 28 -4.37 -3.40 -5.02
C PHE A 28 -5.05 -4.62 -4.41
N ILE A 29 -4.51 -5.81 -4.68
CA ILE A 29 -5.08 -7.08 -4.20
C ILE A 29 -4.38 -7.62 -2.93
N SER A 30 -3.17 -7.13 -2.63
CA SER A 30 -2.41 -7.45 -1.42
C SER A 30 -1.47 -6.31 -1.04
N VAL A 31 -0.88 -6.38 0.16
CA VAL A 31 0.15 -5.44 0.62
C VAL A 31 1.40 -5.55 -0.26
N GLU A 32 1.80 -6.77 -0.63
CA GLU A 32 2.90 -7.02 -1.58
C GLU A 32 2.65 -6.39 -2.96
N ASP A 33 1.41 -6.50 -3.48
CA ASP A 33 1.03 -5.89 -4.75
C ASP A 33 1.15 -4.36 -4.69
N LEU A 34 0.68 -3.75 -3.58
CA LEU A 34 0.84 -2.31 -3.33
C LEU A 34 2.32 -1.91 -3.28
N ALA A 35 3.14 -2.61 -2.48
CA ALA A 35 4.55 -2.29 -2.31
C ALA A 35 5.30 -2.39 -3.64
N THR A 36 5.04 -3.45 -4.41
CA THR A 36 5.70 -3.72 -5.69
C THR A 36 5.26 -2.74 -6.77
N ARG A 37 3.95 -2.55 -6.99
CA ARG A 37 3.43 -1.68 -8.07
C ARG A 37 3.67 -0.20 -7.81
N ALA A 38 3.54 0.24 -6.56
CA ALA A 38 3.77 1.64 -6.20
C ALA A 38 5.25 1.92 -5.85
N HIS A 39 6.13 0.91 -5.90
CA HIS A 39 7.53 1.01 -5.51
C HIS A 39 7.72 1.67 -4.12
N VAL A 40 6.84 1.32 -3.18
CA VAL A 40 6.81 1.92 -1.84
C VAL A 40 7.77 1.15 -0.93
N PRO A 41 8.73 1.83 -0.27
CA PRO A 41 9.69 1.15 0.59
C PRO A 41 9.03 0.68 1.89
N ALA A 42 9.61 -0.34 2.53
CA ALA A 42 9.08 -0.94 3.76
C ALA A 42 8.68 0.07 4.86
N PRO A 43 9.45 1.13 5.17
CA PRO A 43 9.04 2.10 6.18
C PRO A 43 7.70 2.79 5.89
N ALA A 44 7.39 3.04 4.62
CA ALA A 44 6.10 3.65 4.24
C ALA A 44 4.95 2.65 4.31
N ILE A 45 5.21 1.36 4.05
CA ILE A 45 4.24 0.28 4.31
C ILE A 45 3.94 0.18 5.80
N GLU A 46 4.96 0.23 6.66
CA GLU A 46 4.78 0.17 8.11
C GLU A 46 4.00 1.38 8.66
N VAL A 47 4.21 2.57 8.09
CA VAL A 47 3.38 3.74 8.40
C VAL A 47 1.92 3.49 8.05
N LEU A 48 1.62 3.00 6.84
CA LEU A 48 0.24 2.68 6.43
C LEU A 48 -0.39 1.60 7.32
N ARG A 49 0.39 0.56 7.69
CA ARG A 49 -0.05 -0.52 8.58
C ARG A 49 -0.36 -0.01 9.98
N THR A 50 0.53 0.79 10.56
CA THR A 50 0.36 1.38 11.92
C THR A 50 -0.88 2.25 12.00
N HIS A 51 -1.25 2.90 10.89
CA HIS A 51 -2.44 3.74 10.79
C HIS A 51 -3.70 2.99 10.30
N GLY A 52 -3.69 1.65 10.26
CA GLY A 52 -4.84 0.83 9.89
C GLY A 52 -5.27 0.95 8.42
N CYS A 53 -4.43 1.54 7.57
CA CYS A 53 -4.77 1.77 6.15
C CYS A 53 -4.75 0.48 5.32
N LEU A 54 -4.11 -0.58 5.84
CA LEU A 54 -3.96 -1.88 5.19
C LEU A 54 -4.85 -2.95 5.84
N ASP A 55 -5.72 -2.58 6.78
CA ASP A 55 -6.57 -3.51 7.51
C ASP A 55 -7.51 -4.26 6.56
N GLY A 56 -7.53 -5.59 6.68
CA GLY A 56 -8.33 -6.46 5.81
C GLY A 56 -7.73 -6.72 4.43
N MET A 57 -6.53 -6.21 4.13
CA MET A 57 -5.76 -6.64 2.96
C MET A 57 -5.01 -7.95 3.26
N MET A 58 -4.87 -8.81 2.26
CA MET A 58 -3.97 -9.96 2.34
C MET A 58 -2.51 -9.48 2.26
N GLU A 59 -1.59 -10.18 2.92
CA GLU A 59 -0.17 -9.81 2.89
C GLU A 59 0.46 -10.05 1.52
N SER A 60 0.12 -11.17 0.86
CA SER A 60 0.70 -11.61 -0.41
C SER A 60 -0.35 -12.19 -1.36
N ASN A 61 0.02 -12.37 -2.62
CA ASN A 61 -0.85 -12.91 -3.68
C ASN A 61 -0.86 -14.45 -3.73
N GLN A 62 -0.82 -15.15 -2.58
CA GLN A 62 -0.66 -16.60 -2.58
C GLN A 62 -1.84 -17.32 -3.25
N VAL A 63 -1.51 -18.03 -4.34
CA VAL A 63 -2.35 -19.05 -4.95
C VAL A 63 -1.84 -20.38 -4.41
N GLU A 64 -2.56 -21.02 -3.50
CA GLU A 64 -2.25 -22.41 -3.11
C GLU A 64 -2.54 -23.32 -4.30
N LEU A 65 -1.51 -23.77 -5.03
CA LEU A 65 -1.70 -24.58 -6.25
C LEU A 65 -1.48 -26.08 -6.05
N PHE A 66 -1.14 -26.59 -4.87
CA PHE A 66 -1.09 -28.04 -4.64
C PHE A 66 -1.41 -28.36 -3.17
N ALA A 67 -2.63 -28.83 -2.92
CA ALA A 67 -3.00 -29.59 -1.73
C ALA A 67 -3.28 -31.05 -2.14
#